data_AF-A0A355UNG3-F1
#
_entry.id   AF-A0A355UNG3-F1
#
_cell.length_a   1.000
_cell.length_b   1.000
_cell.length_c   1.000
_cell.angle_alpha   90.00
_cell.angle_beta   90.00
_cell.angle_gamma   90.00
#
_symmetry.space_group_name_H-M   'P 1'
#
loop_
_entity.id
_entity.type
_entity.pdbx_description
1 polymer ?
#
loop_
_entity_poly.entity_id
_entity_poly.type
_entity_poly.pdbx_seq_one_letter_code
_entity_poly.pdbx_strand_id
1 'polypeptide(L)'
;MSKNLFGEHLVSEEVITREVLERAIEIQLEKPYLRIGEILFSMGAISFHCLDRYLKDFHQDIRIGQLLIYRGIISQADLEKALNIQERDQELLGKILIGMSACTETQIQRVLQTQHRYREGFEKLVKSMKEKD
;
A
#
# COMPACT_ATOMS: atom_id res chain seq x y z
N MET A 1 14.52 -6.57 2.25
CA MET A 1 13.40 -6.30 3.16
C MET A 1 12.22 -5.83 2.34
N SER A 2 11.11 -6.59 2.34
CA SER A 2 9.85 -6.10 1.79
C SER A 2 9.37 -4.99 2.71
N LYS A 3 9.59 -3.73 2.34
CA LYS A 3 9.05 -2.60 3.11
C LYS A 3 7.52 -2.80 3.21
N ASN A 4 6.96 -2.72 4.42
CA ASN A 4 5.53 -2.92 4.66
C ASN A 4 4.83 -1.56 4.74
N LEU A 5 4.27 -1.10 3.60
CA LEU A 5 3.71 0.25 3.48
C LEU A 5 2.56 0.50 4.46
N PHE A 6 1.71 -0.52 4.70
CA PHE A 6 0.60 -0.42 5.64
C PHE A 6 1.09 -0.35 7.09
N GLY A 7 2.04 -1.21 7.46
CA GLY A 7 2.63 -1.19 8.79
C GLY A 7 3.34 0.13 9.11
N GLU A 8 4.14 0.64 8.18
CA GLU A 8 4.82 1.93 8.37
C GLU A 8 3.83 3.10 8.48
N HIS A 9 2.71 3.05 7.75
CA HIS A 9 1.66 4.05 7.88
C HIS A 9 0.99 4.02 9.27
N LEU A 10 0.71 2.83 9.82
CA LEU A 10 0.18 2.74 11.18
C LEU A 10 1.15 3.27 12.25
N VAL A 11 2.46 3.16 12.01
CA VAL A 11 3.48 3.76 12.88
C VAL A 11 3.51 5.28 12.72
N SER A 12 3.41 5.81 11.50
CA SER A 12 3.40 7.26 11.28
C SER A 12 2.19 7.95 11.91
N GLU A 13 1.06 7.26 11.98
CA GLU A 13 -0.18 7.73 12.61
C GLU A 13 -0.27 7.40 14.12
N GLU A 14 0.82 6.92 14.73
CA GLU A 14 0.91 6.55 16.16
C GLU A 14 -0.13 5.49 16.63
N VAL A 15 -0.69 4.72 15.70
CA VAL A 15 -1.66 3.66 15.97
C VAL A 15 -0.99 2.45 16.61
N ILE A 16 0.24 2.16 16.18
CA ILE A 16 1.10 1.12 16.73
C ILE A 16 2.50 1.67 16.92
N THR A 17 3.23 1.09 17.87
CA THR A 17 4.65 1.39 18.07
C THR A 17 5.54 0.65 17.06
N ARG A 18 6.76 1.14 16.81
CA ARG A 18 7.73 0.47 15.91
C ARG A 18 8.03 -0.96 16.36
N GLU A 19 8.12 -1.20 17.66
CA GLU A 19 8.38 -2.50 18.27
C GLU A 19 7.27 -3.52 17.98
N VAL A 20 6.02 -3.05 17.98
CA VAL A 20 4.85 -3.86 17.61
C VAL A 20 4.88 -4.22 16.13
N LEU A 21 5.25 -3.27 15.26
CA LEU A 21 5.40 -3.54 13.83
C LEU A 21 6.50 -4.57 13.57
N GLU A 22 7.66 -4.43 14.23
CA GLU A 22 8.78 -5.36 14.09
C GLU A 22 8.40 -6.78 14.49
N ARG A 23 7.74 -6.95 15.64
CA ARG A 23 7.21 -8.25 16.08
C ARG A 23 6.18 -8.82 15.09
N ALA A 24 5.31 -7.99 14.54
CA ALA A 24 4.35 -8.44 13.54
C ALA A 24 5.03 -8.88 12.24
N ILE A 25 6.12 -8.22 11.84
CA ILE A 25 6.94 -8.61 10.68
C ILE A 25 7.64 -9.95 10.93
N GLU A 26 8.18 -10.18 12.13
CA GLU A 26 8.77 -11.48 12.50
C GLU A 26 7.77 -12.62 12.35
N ILE A 27 6.56 -12.46 12.89
CA ILE A 27 5.47 -13.45 12.74
C ILE A 27 5.11 -13.64 11.27
N GLN A 28 5.08 -12.56 10.47
CA GLN A 28 4.77 -12.64 9.05
C GLN A 28 5.87 -13.38 8.27
N LEU A 29 7.14 -13.26 8.66
CA LEU A 29 8.23 -14.01 8.06
C LEU A 29 8.12 -15.51 8.33
N GLU A 30 7.70 -15.90 9.55
CA GLU A 30 7.43 -17.30 9.89
C GLU A 30 6.16 -17.85 9.22
N LYS A 31 5.14 -17.00 9.09
CA LYS A 31 3.81 -17.34 8.56
C LYS A 31 3.45 -16.40 7.41
N PRO A 32 4.07 -16.56 6.22
CA PRO A 32 3.91 -15.63 5.10
C PRO A 32 2.50 -15.61 4.48
N TYR A 33 1.66 -16.57 4.83
CA TYR A 33 0.23 -16.58 4.48
C TYR A 33 -0.60 -15.61 5.34
N LEU A 34 -0.10 -15.19 6.51
CA LEU A 34 -0.74 -14.19 7.35
C LEU A 34 -0.37 -12.78 6.87
N ARG A 35 -1.37 -11.91 6.86
CA ARG A 35 -1.19 -10.49 6.55
C ARG A 35 -0.85 -9.73 7.82
N ILE A 36 -0.06 -8.68 7.67
CA ILE A 36 0.35 -7.85 8.82
C ILE A 36 -0.86 -7.32 9.61
N GLY A 37 -1.96 -6.96 8.94
CA GLY A 37 -3.20 -6.53 9.60
C GLY A 37 -3.86 -7.62 10.45
N GLU A 38 -3.83 -8.89 10.00
CA GLU A 38 -4.34 -10.04 10.76
C GLU A 38 -3.49 -10.28 11.99
N ILE A 39 -2.17 -10.18 11.83
CA ILE A 39 -1.21 -10.37 12.90
C ILE A 39 -1.40 -9.28 13.96
N LEU A 40 -1.40 -8.00 13.55
CA LEU A 40 -1.62 -6.86 14.45
C LEU A 40 -2.96 -6.96 15.19
N PHE A 41 -4.03 -7.38 14.51
CA PHE A 41 -5.32 -7.62 15.15
C PHE A 41 -5.25 -8.78 16.16
N SER A 42 -4.64 -9.91 15.78
CA SER A 42 -4.50 -11.08 16.67
C SER A 42 -3.63 -10.80 17.90
N MET A 43 -2.69 -9.87 17.79
CA MET A 43 -1.86 -9.38 18.89
C MET A 43 -2.62 -8.43 19.83
N GLY A 44 -3.84 -8.02 19.48
CA GLY A 44 -4.59 -6.99 20.20
C GLY A 44 -4.02 -5.58 20.03
N ALA A 45 -3.09 -5.38 19.09
CA ALA A 45 -2.45 -4.09 18.86
C ALA A 45 -3.38 -3.09 18.15
N ILE A 46 -4.36 -3.60 17.40
CA ILE A 46 -5.38 -2.80 16.72
C ILE A 46 -6.74 -3.47 16.87
N SER A 47 -7.80 -2.66 16.97
CA SER A 47 -9.18 -3.15 16.92
C SER A 47 -9.68 -3.35 15.48
N PHE A 48 -10.79 -4.06 15.31
CA PHE A 48 -11.45 -4.17 14.00
C PHE A 48 -11.87 -2.80 13.45
N HIS A 49 -12.38 -1.90 14.30
CA HIS A 49 -12.75 -0.54 13.89
C HIS A 49 -11.55 0.28 13.43
N CYS A 50 -10.40 0.16 14.12
CA CYS A 50 -9.17 0.81 13.67
C CYS A 50 -8.72 0.21 12.33
N LEU A 51 -8.67 -1.11 12.23
CA LEU A 51 -8.25 -1.81 11.02
C LEU A 51 -9.13 -1.46 9.81
N ASP A 52 -10.46 -1.47 9.96
CA ASP A 52 -11.41 -1.11 8.90
C ASP A 52 -11.24 0.36 8.45
N ARG A 53 -11.04 1.29 9.40
CA ARG A 53 -10.76 2.71 9.09
C ARG A 53 -9.48 2.86 8.29
N TYR A 54 -8.35 2.44 8.86
CA TYR A 54 -7.04 2.67 8.26
C TYR A 54 -6.87 1.92 6.94
N LEU A 55 -7.50 0.76 6.78
CA LEU A 55 -7.47 0.08 5.50
C LEU A 55 -8.33 0.76 4.42
N LYS A 56 -9.46 1.38 4.78
CA LYS A 56 -10.27 2.17 3.83
C LYS A 56 -9.52 3.41 3.36
N ASP A 57 -8.89 4.13 4.30
CA ASP A 57 -8.11 5.33 4.00
C ASP A 57 -6.89 4.96 3.16
N PHE A 58 -6.15 3.91 3.56
CA PHE A 58 -5.03 3.38 2.79
C PHE A 58 -5.44 2.91 1.38
N HIS A 59 -6.61 2.29 1.21
CA HIS A 59 -7.10 1.87 -0.10
C HIS A 59 -7.40 3.06 -1.05
N GLN A 60 -7.91 4.17 -0.51
CA GLN A 60 -8.09 5.43 -1.25
C GLN A 60 -6.74 6.05 -1.62
N ASP A 61 -5.74 5.89 -0.74
CA ASP A 61 -4.43 6.50 -0.92
C ASP A 61 -3.47 5.68 -1.77
N ILE A 62 -3.60 4.35 -1.90
CA ILE A 62 -2.73 3.55 -2.79
C ILE A 62 -2.97 3.98 -4.25
N ARG A 63 -2.24 4.99 -4.68
CA ARG A 63 -2.15 5.48 -6.06
C ARG A 63 -0.90 4.91 -6.71
N ILE A 64 -0.98 4.67 -8.01
CA ILE A 64 0.16 4.11 -8.76
C ILE A 64 1.42 4.99 -8.62
N GLY A 65 1.26 6.31 -8.54
CA GLY A 65 2.37 7.26 -8.39
C GLY A 65 3.16 7.03 -7.10
N GLN A 66 2.47 6.88 -5.97
CA GLN A 66 3.11 6.61 -4.68
C GLN A 66 3.78 5.24 -4.66
N LEU A 67 3.15 4.22 -5.26
CA LEU A 67 3.76 2.89 -5.39
C LEU A 67 5.03 2.91 -6.26
N LEU A 68 5.05 3.73 -7.32
CA LEU A 68 6.22 3.89 -8.17
C LEU A 68 7.36 4.58 -7.41
N ILE A 69 7.07 5.62 -6.63
CA ILE A 69 8.06 6.29 -5.75
C ILE A 69 8.59 5.33 -4.70
N TYR A 70 7.69 4.64 -4.01
CA TYR A 70 8.04 3.70 -2.96
C TYR A 70 8.98 2.58 -3.42
N ARG A 71 8.80 2.15 -4.67
CA ARG A 71 9.66 1.14 -5.33
C ARG A 71 10.93 1.73 -5.94
N GLY A 72 11.15 3.04 -5.83
CA GLY A 72 12.29 3.74 -6.41
C GLY A 72 12.29 3.75 -7.94
N ILE A 73 11.12 3.57 -8.57
CA ILE A 73 10.99 3.57 -10.03
C ILE A 73 10.97 5.00 -10.57
N ILE A 74 10.29 5.91 -9.85
CA ILE A 74 10.24 7.34 -10.17
C ILE A 74 10.61 8.15 -8.93
N SER A 75 11.07 9.39 -9.11
CA SER A 75 11.23 10.34 -8.01
C SER A 75 9.92 11.10 -7.73
N GLN A 76 9.87 11.77 -6.57
CA GLN A 76 8.80 12.71 -6.25
C GLN A 76 8.67 13.82 -7.32
N ALA A 77 9.81 14.32 -7.81
CA ALA A 77 9.84 15.35 -8.85
C ALA A 77 9.30 14.86 -10.21
N ASP A 78 9.52 13.58 -10.55
CA ASP A 78 8.96 12.99 -11.77
C ASP A 78 7.44 12.87 -11.67
N LEU A 79 6.94 12.46 -10.50
CA LEU A 79 5.50 12.37 -10.25
C LEU A 79 4.83 13.75 -10.34
N GLU A 80 5.41 14.78 -9.73
CA GLU A 80 4.87 16.15 -9.78
C GLU A 80 4.80 16.69 -11.20
N LYS A 81 5.86 16.51 -11.99
CA LYS A 81 5.86 16.88 -13.41
C LYS A 81 4.77 16.13 -14.18
N ALA A 82 4.64 14.82 -13.97
CA ALA A 82 3.65 14.01 -14.65
C ALA A 82 2.21 14.40 -14.28
N LEU A 83 1.97 14.77 -13.02
CA LEU A 83 0.66 15.26 -12.56
C LEU A 83 0.29 16.61 -13.20
N ASN A 84 1.25 17.53 -13.32
CA ASN A 84 1.02 18.81 -14.00
C ASN A 84 0.67 18.60 -15.49
N ILE A 85 1.32 17.65 -16.16
CA ILE A 85 1.00 17.28 -17.55
C ILE A 85 -0.37 16.61 -17.62
N GLN A 86 -0.69 15.71 -16.68
CA GLN A 86 -1.99 15.05 -16.63
C GLN A 86 -3.14 16.03 -16.46
N GLU A 87 -2.99 17.04 -15.59
CA GLU A 87 -4.00 18.06 -15.37
C GLU A 87 -4.26 18.88 -16.64
N ARG A 88 -3.19 19.26 -17.35
CA ARG A 88 -3.28 20.04 -18.59
C ARG A 88 -3.83 19.24 -19.77
N ASP A 89 -3.32 18.02 -19.96
CA ASP A 89 -3.50 17.25 -21.19
C ASP A 89 -4.57 16.14 -21.04
N GLN A 90 -5.09 15.94 -19.82
CA GLN A 90 -6.12 14.93 -19.48
C GLN A 90 -5.73 13.49 -19.88
N GLU A 91 -4.42 13.21 -19.99
CA GLU A 91 -3.90 11.90 -20.33
C GLU A 91 -3.69 11.02 -19.07
N LEU A 92 -3.63 9.70 -19.27
CA LEU A 92 -3.35 8.76 -18.19
C LEU A 92 -1.94 8.97 -17.64
N LEU A 93 -1.83 9.15 -16.31
CA LEU A 93 -0.56 9.33 -15.60
C LEU A 93 0.51 8.30 -16.00
N GLY A 94 0.12 7.03 -16.14
CA GLY A 94 1.04 5.97 -16.57
C GLY A 94 1.62 6.18 -17.96
N LYS A 95 0.82 6.68 -18.92
CA LYS A 95 1.29 7.00 -20.29
C LYS A 95 2.26 8.18 -20.28
N ILE A 96 1.94 9.21 -19.50
CA ILE A 96 2.78 10.39 -19.33
C ILE A 96 4.15 9.99 -18.75
N LEU A 97 4.17 9.19 -17.68
CA LEU A 97 5.42 8.73 -17.07
C LEU A 97 6.28 7.87 -18.01
N ILE A 98 5.65 7.10 -18.91
CA ILE A 98 6.35 6.37 -19.97
C ILE A 98 6.90 7.34 -21.03
N GLY A 99 6.09 8.30 -21.47
CA GLY A 99 6.51 9.33 -22.43
C GLY A 99 7.67 10.18 -21.92
N MET A 100 7.72 10.45 -20.61
CA MET A 100 8.82 11.11 -19.92
C MET A 100 10.07 10.23 -19.76
N SER A 101 10.03 8.96 -20.16
CA SER A 101 11.08 7.96 -19.91
C SER A 101 11.41 7.77 -18.41
N ALA A 102 10.50 8.16 -17.51
CA ALA A 102 10.64 8.00 -16.07
C ALA A 102 10.38 6.55 -15.64
N CYS A 103 9.56 5.82 -16.39
CA CYS A 103 9.33 4.39 -16.18
C CYS A 103 8.96 3.66 -17.48
N THR A 104 9.01 2.34 -17.45
CA THR A 104 8.60 1.45 -18.55
C THR A 104 7.18 0.93 -18.36
N GLU A 105 6.54 0.53 -19.47
CA GLU A 105 5.24 -0.13 -19.43
C GLU A 105 5.24 -1.37 -18.52
N THR A 106 6.29 -2.19 -18.58
CA THR A 106 6.46 -3.37 -17.73
C THR A 106 6.49 -3.02 -16.24
N GLN A 107 7.12 -1.89 -15.87
CA GLN A 107 7.13 -1.41 -14.49
C GLN A 107 5.73 -0.92 -14.05
N ILE A 108 5.02 -0.20 -14.92
CA ILE A 108 3.63 0.22 -14.67
C ILE A 108 2.74 -1.01 -14.45
N GLN A 109 2.80 -2.00 -15.32
CA GLN A 109 2.00 -3.22 -15.21
C GLN A 109 2.26 -3.97 -13.90
N ARG A 110 3.53 -4.10 -13.47
CA ARG A 110 3.89 -4.71 -12.19
C ARG A 110 3.33 -3.92 -11.00
N VAL A 111 3.34 -2.60 -11.07
CA VAL A 111 2.77 -1.74 -10.02
C VAL A 111 1.26 -1.86 -9.97
N LEU A 112 0.57 -1.87 -11.12
CA LEU A 112 -0.88 -2.08 -11.19
C LEU A 112 -1.29 -3.44 -10.60
N GLN A 113 -0.59 -4.52 -10.95
CA GLN A 113 -0.84 -5.83 -10.33
C GLN A 113 -0.65 -5.80 -8.81
N THR A 114 0.36 -5.08 -8.34
CA THR A 114 0.59 -4.89 -6.90
C THR A 114 -0.57 -4.11 -6.25
N GLN A 115 -1.01 -3.03 -6.87
CA GLN A 115 -2.15 -2.23 -6.43
C GLN A 115 -3.41 -3.10 -6.34
N HIS A 116 -3.73 -3.86 -7.39
CA HIS A 116 -4.86 -4.80 -7.40
C HIS A 116 -4.78 -5.82 -6.27
N ARG A 117 -3.60 -6.42 -6.03
CA ARG A 117 -3.42 -7.37 -4.92
C ARG A 117 -3.64 -6.75 -3.55
N TYR A 118 -3.23 -5.49 -3.34
CA TYR A 118 -3.54 -4.78 -2.10
C TYR A 118 -5.05 -4.58 -1.93
N ARG A 119 -5.75 -4.20 -3.00
CA ARG A 119 -7.21 -4.01 -3.00
C ARG A 119 -7.99 -5.31 -2.75
N GLU A 120 -7.65 -6.39 -3.44
CA GLU A 120 -8.28 -7.70 -3.23
C GLU A 120 -7.93 -8.29 -1.85
N GLY A 121 -6.71 -8.03 -1.37
CA GLY A 121 -6.30 -8.41 -0.04
C GLY A 121 -7.20 -7.79 1.02
N PHE A 122 -7.45 -6.49 0.90
CA PHE A 122 -8.35 -5.76 1.77
C PHE A 122 -9.75 -6.37 1.85
N GLU A 123 -10.40 -6.61 0.70
CA GLU A 123 -11.77 -7.15 0.67
C GLU A 123 -11.87 -8.52 1.34
N LYS A 124 -10.90 -9.41 1.09
CA LYS A 124 -10.85 -10.75 1.71
C LYS A 124 -10.67 -10.69 3.22
N LEU A 125 -9.87 -9.73 3.71
CA LEU A 125 -9.61 -9.55 5.15
C LEU A 125 -10.86 -9.08 5.88
N VAL A 126 -11.49 -8.01 5.38
CA VAL A 126 -12.68 -7.45 6.01
C VAL A 126 -13.82 -8.47 6.02
N LYS A 127 -13.95 -9.26 4.95
CA LYS A 127 -14.94 -10.34 4.87
C LYS A 127 -14.66 -11.45 5.90
N SER A 128 -13.43 -11.94 5.99
CA SER A 128 -13.10 -13.04 6.92
C SER A 128 -13.21 -12.67 8.40
N MET A 129 -13.09 -11.38 8.73
CA MET A 129 -13.26 -10.88 10.10
C MET A 129 -14.73 -10.68 10.47
N LYS A 130 -15.56 -10.18 9.54
CA LYS A 130 -17.02 -10.05 9.75
C LYS A 130 -17.75 -11.38 9.88
N GLU A 131 -17.21 -12.46 9.34
CA GLU A 131 -17.79 -13.81 9.43
C GLU A 131 -17.42 -14.54 10.73
N LYS A 132 -16.54 -13.97 11.56
CA LYS A 132 -16.05 -14.56 12.83
C LYS A 132 -16.65 -13.93 14.09
N ASP A 133 -17.42 -12.86 13.95
CA ASP A 133 -18.24 -12.24 15.00
C ASP A 133 -19.69 -12.74 14.90
#